data_AF-A0A1X2HJB4-F1
#
_entry.id   AF-A0A1X2HJB4-F1
#
_cell.length_a   1.000
_cell.length_b   1.000
_cell.length_c   1.000
_cell.angle_alpha   90.00
_cell.angle_beta   90.00
_cell.angle_gamma   90.00
#
_symmetry.space_group_name_H-M   'P 1'
#
loop_
_entity.id
_entity.type
_entity.pdbx_description
1 polymer ?
#
loop_
_entity_poly.entity_id
_entity_poly.type
_entity_poly.pdbx_seq_one_letter_code
_entity_poly.pdbx_strand_id
1 'polypeptide(L)'
;MAKVWTSSKPATLICNAGSTGDLRKTVAEYTAEEIQAYYDMNIISYTTLISGFLDIFSCCKTYIINISSLLAVQPFANWGLYASGKAARDMLLQVIAKENKEGSVRTLSYAPGPLDNTMQKHVRETLGDPEQAKLYTDMATQGKLVSMESSAKKLVDILQKDVFVSGAHIDYFDDDI
;
A
#
# COMPACT_ATOMS: atom_id res chain seq x y z
N MET A 1 -21.46 -3.24 23.77
CA MET A 1 -21.85 -2.96 22.37
C MET A 1 -20.98 -1.83 21.85
N ALA A 2 -20.22 -2.05 20.78
CA ALA A 2 -19.46 -0.99 20.15
C ALA A 2 -20.42 0.08 19.59
N LYS A 3 -20.06 1.35 19.69
CA LYS A 3 -20.87 2.45 19.14
C LYS A 3 -20.82 2.37 17.62
N VAL A 4 -21.93 1.99 16.99
CA VAL A 4 -22.10 2.04 15.53
C VAL A 4 -22.18 3.50 15.11
N TRP A 5 -21.49 3.86 14.02
CA TRP A 5 -21.60 5.20 13.44
C TRP A 5 -23.04 5.43 12.95
N THR A 6 -23.59 6.64 13.15
CA THR A 6 -25.01 6.91 12.82
C THR A 6 -25.19 7.99 11.75
N SER A 7 -24.10 8.59 11.25
CA SER A 7 -24.17 9.62 10.21
C SER A 7 -24.12 8.99 8.81
N SER A 8 -24.87 9.55 7.87
CA SER A 8 -24.82 9.19 6.44
C SER A 8 -23.58 9.74 5.72
N LYS A 9 -22.71 10.50 6.41
CA LYS A 9 -21.47 11.01 5.82
C LYS A 9 -20.53 9.86 5.44
N PRO A 10 -19.86 9.93 4.26
CA PRO A 10 -18.87 8.93 3.88
C PRO A 10 -17.71 8.85 4.87
N ALA A 11 -17.15 7.66 5.01
CA ALA A 11 -15.97 7.39 5.82
C ALA A 11 -14.81 6.93 4.94
N THR A 12 -13.59 7.41 5.23
CA THR A 12 -12.39 7.06 4.47
C THR A 12 -11.29 6.59 5.40
N LEU A 13 -10.73 5.41 5.11
CA LEU A 13 -9.56 4.86 5.76
C LEU A 13 -8.39 4.82 4.78
N ILE A 14 -7.25 5.44 5.13
CA ILE A 14 -6.01 5.38 4.35
C ILE A 14 -4.96 4.61 5.14
N CYS A 15 -4.70 3.38 4.71
CA CYS A 15 -3.71 2.49 5.28
C CYS A 15 -2.32 2.76 4.67
N ASN A 16 -1.64 3.80 5.19
CA ASN A 16 -0.32 4.21 4.72
C ASN A 16 0.85 3.55 5.48
N ALA A 17 0.68 3.24 6.77
CA ALA A 17 1.75 2.71 7.60
C ALA A 17 2.27 1.36 7.07
N GLY A 18 3.60 1.22 7.04
CA GLY A 18 4.29 -0.02 6.66
C GLY A 18 5.80 0.11 6.79
N SER A 19 6.50 -1.03 6.74
CA SER A 19 7.96 -1.12 6.77
C SER A 19 8.47 -1.92 5.57
N THR A 20 9.77 -1.78 5.25
CA THR A 20 10.41 -2.53 4.17
C THR A 20 10.88 -3.93 4.58
N GLY A 21 10.95 -4.22 5.89
CA GLY A 21 11.75 -5.32 6.40
C GLY A 21 13.26 -5.06 6.21
N ASP A 22 14.08 -6.09 6.44
CA ASP A 22 15.53 -6.02 6.21
C ASP A 22 15.86 -6.33 4.76
N LEU A 23 16.14 -5.28 3.98
CA LEU A 23 16.45 -5.37 2.54
C LEU A 23 17.85 -5.92 2.24
N ARG A 24 18.69 -6.16 3.26
CA ARG A 24 20.01 -6.78 3.08
C ARG A 24 19.89 -8.29 2.91
N LYS A 25 18.78 -8.87 3.37
CA LYS A 25 18.56 -10.32 3.44
C LYS A 25 17.75 -10.84 2.27
N THR A 26 18.17 -12.00 1.76
CA THR A 26 17.37 -12.86 0.89
C THR A 26 16.37 -13.68 1.72
N VAL A 27 15.41 -14.32 1.05
CA VAL A 27 14.36 -15.11 1.73
C VAL A 27 14.94 -16.25 2.57
N ALA A 28 16.08 -16.82 2.17
CA ALA A 28 16.74 -17.91 2.88
C ALA A 28 17.36 -17.48 4.23
N GLU A 29 17.53 -16.17 4.46
CA GLU A 29 18.23 -15.61 5.62
C GLU A 29 17.27 -15.04 6.69
N TYR A 30 15.97 -15.05 6.43
CA TYR A 30 14.96 -14.57 7.38
C TYR A 30 14.85 -15.51 8.58
N THR A 31 14.70 -14.94 9.79
CA THR A 31 14.32 -15.73 10.98
C THR A 31 12.80 -15.76 11.16
N ALA A 32 12.31 -16.71 11.94
CA ALA A 32 10.88 -16.80 12.26
C ALA A 32 10.37 -15.54 12.96
N GLU A 33 11.17 -14.95 13.85
CA GLU A 33 10.85 -13.74 14.59
C GLU A 33 10.75 -12.52 13.68
N GLU A 34 11.66 -12.38 12.71
CA GLU A 34 11.62 -11.30 11.71
C GLU A 34 10.39 -11.41 10.81
N ILE A 35 10.08 -12.63 10.37
CA ILE A 35 8.88 -12.93 9.57
C ILE A 35 7.62 -12.56 10.35
N GLN A 36 7.51 -13.01 11.60
CA GLN A 36 6.36 -12.74 12.45
C GLN A 36 6.20 -11.25 12.72
N ALA A 37 7.25 -10.57 13.18
CA ALA A 37 7.20 -9.13 13.45
C ALA A 37 6.82 -8.31 12.21
N TYR A 38 7.33 -8.68 11.04
CA TYR A 38 6.98 -8.03 9.78
C TYR A 38 5.50 -8.21 9.46
N TYR A 39 4.97 -9.44 9.53
CA TYR A 39 3.57 -9.72 9.20
C TYR A 39 2.60 -9.18 10.25
N ASP A 40 2.95 -9.19 11.53
CA ASP A 40 2.16 -8.60 12.61
C ASP A 40 1.90 -7.11 12.32
N MET A 41 2.95 -6.37 11.95
CA MET A 41 2.85 -4.96 11.62
C MET A 41 2.16 -4.72 10.27
N ASN A 42 2.59 -5.38 9.20
CA ASN A 42 2.20 -5.00 7.85
C ASN A 42 0.88 -5.64 7.38
N ILE A 43 0.50 -6.79 7.95
CA ILE A 43 -0.69 -7.56 7.56
C ILE A 43 -1.69 -7.66 8.70
N ILE A 44 -1.29 -8.15 9.88
CA ILE A 44 -2.26 -8.40 10.96
C ILE A 44 -2.86 -7.07 11.43
N SER A 45 -2.05 -6.06 11.72
CA SER A 45 -2.56 -4.74 12.13
C SER A 45 -3.46 -4.11 11.06
N TYR A 46 -3.08 -4.26 9.79
CA TYR A 46 -3.81 -3.76 8.63
C TYR A 46 -5.20 -4.41 8.47
N THR A 47 -5.24 -5.74 8.47
CA THR A 47 -6.47 -6.51 8.36
C THR A 47 -7.37 -6.27 9.56
N THR A 48 -6.81 -6.21 10.77
CA THR A 48 -7.55 -5.92 12.00
C THR A 48 -8.20 -4.54 11.94
N LEU A 49 -7.46 -3.52 11.51
CA LEU A 49 -7.99 -2.16 11.36
C LEU A 49 -9.11 -2.08 10.33
N ILE A 50 -8.93 -2.72 9.17
CA ILE A 50 -9.96 -2.76 8.12
C ILE A 50 -11.22 -3.48 8.59
N SER A 51 -11.08 -4.63 9.23
CA SER A 51 -12.22 -5.41 9.74
C SER A 51 -13.03 -4.58 10.74
N GLY A 52 -12.37 -3.91 11.69
CA GLY A 52 -13.04 -3.04 12.65
C GLY A 52 -13.67 -1.81 12.01
N PHE A 53 -13.01 -1.22 11.00
CA PHE A 53 -13.54 -0.08 10.27
C PHE A 53 -14.82 -0.43 9.50
N LEU A 54 -14.82 -1.56 8.79
CA LEU A 54 -15.99 -2.05 8.07
C LEU A 54 -17.18 -2.33 8.99
N ASP A 55 -16.93 -2.89 10.17
CA ASP A 55 -17.97 -3.13 11.18
C ASP A 55 -18.61 -1.81 11.67
N ILE A 56 -17.77 -0.84 12.06
CA ILE A 56 -18.21 0.44 12.63
C ILE A 56 -18.95 1.31 11.61
N PHE A 57 -18.51 1.32 10.34
CA PHE A 57 -19.01 2.20 9.28
C PHE A 57 -19.90 1.49 8.25
N SER A 58 -20.48 0.34 8.63
CA SER A 58 -21.36 -0.48 7.79
C SER A 58 -22.62 0.24 7.26
N CYS A 59 -23.02 1.36 7.88
CA CYS A 59 -24.22 2.11 7.50
C CYS A 59 -24.00 3.23 6.47
N CYS A 60 -22.76 3.50 6.05
CA CYS A 60 -22.45 4.60 5.14
C CYS A 60 -21.47 4.20 4.03
N LYS A 61 -21.39 5.05 3.00
CA LYS A 61 -20.43 4.86 1.91
C LYS A 61 -19.01 4.92 2.47
N THR A 62 -18.23 3.89 2.22
CA THR A 62 -16.91 3.69 2.81
C THR A 62 -15.84 3.56 1.72
N TYR A 63 -14.71 4.23 1.94
CA TYR A 63 -13.52 4.15 1.10
C TYR A 63 -12.35 3.56 1.88
N ILE A 64 -11.70 2.53 1.35
CA ILE A 64 -10.52 1.91 1.96
C ILE A 64 -9.36 1.95 0.97
N ILE A 65 -8.34 2.73 1.32
CA ILE A 65 -7.19 2.99 0.47
C ILE A 65 -5.97 2.29 1.07
N ASN A 66 -5.34 1.40 0.31
CA ASN A 66 -4.06 0.80 0.64
C ASN A 66 -2.96 1.54 -0.12
N ILE A 67 -1.98 2.08 0.59
CA ILE A 67 -0.75 2.56 -0.05
C ILE A 67 0.10 1.33 -0.39
N SER A 68 0.05 0.95 -1.67
CA SER A 68 0.68 -0.23 -2.24
C SER A 68 2.06 0.10 -2.83
N SER A 69 2.53 -0.70 -3.79
CA SER A 69 3.80 -0.55 -4.49
C SER A 69 3.78 -1.41 -5.76
N LEU A 70 4.60 -1.06 -6.77
CA LEU A 70 4.96 -1.96 -7.88
C LEU A 70 5.37 -3.36 -7.39
N LEU A 71 5.99 -3.45 -6.22
CA LEU A 71 6.39 -4.71 -5.59
C LEU A 71 5.23 -5.62 -5.16
N ALA A 72 3.99 -5.14 -5.19
CA ALA A 72 2.80 -5.98 -5.03
C ALA A 72 2.56 -6.90 -6.23
N VAL A 73 3.02 -6.50 -7.42
CA VAL A 73 2.70 -7.13 -8.71
C VAL A 73 3.94 -7.58 -9.49
N GLN A 74 5.12 -7.09 -9.14
CA GLN A 74 6.38 -7.45 -9.78
C GLN A 74 7.44 -7.84 -8.74
N PRO A 75 8.08 -9.03 -8.86
CA PRO A 75 9.10 -9.47 -7.92
C PRO A 75 10.49 -8.90 -8.26
N PHE A 76 11.26 -8.63 -7.21
CA PHE A 76 12.68 -8.25 -7.29
C PHE A 76 13.46 -8.91 -6.15
N ALA A 77 14.76 -9.13 -6.33
CA ALA A 77 15.61 -9.74 -5.31
C ALA A 77 15.62 -8.92 -4.02
N ASN A 78 15.79 -9.59 -2.87
CA ASN A 78 15.84 -8.97 -1.53
C ASN A 78 14.56 -8.27 -1.04
N TRP A 79 13.49 -8.25 -1.83
CA TRP A 79 12.21 -7.65 -1.47
C TRP A 79 11.17 -8.66 -0.92
N GLY A 80 11.59 -9.84 -0.47
CA GLY A 80 10.70 -10.96 -0.15
C GLY A 80 9.53 -10.61 0.78
N LEU A 81 9.83 -10.12 1.99
CA LEU A 81 8.80 -9.70 2.95
C LEU A 81 7.98 -8.50 2.46
N TYR A 82 8.63 -7.51 1.86
CA TYR A 82 7.94 -6.32 1.36
C TYR A 82 6.93 -6.64 0.27
N ALA A 83 7.39 -7.34 -0.78
CA ALA A 83 6.60 -7.73 -1.92
C ALA A 83 5.43 -8.63 -1.53
N SER A 84 5.69 -9.68 -0.71
CA SER A 84 4.62 -10.56 -0.23
C SER A 84 3.59 -9.80 0.61
N GLY A 85 4.05 -8.88 1.46
CA GLY A 85 3.18 -8.04 2.27
C GLY A 85 2.29 -7.13 1.42
N LYS A 86 2.86 -6.45 0.42
CA LYS A 86 2.07 -5.59 -0.48
C LYS A 86 1.09 -6.40 -1.34
N ALA A 87 1.51 -7.54 -1.87
CA ALA A 87 0.64 -8.45 -2.62
C ALA A 87 -0.55 -8.95 -1.79
N ALA A 88 -0.31 -9.35 -0.54
CA ALA A 88 -1.38 -9.80 0.36
C ALA A 88 -2.40 -8.69 0.66
N ARG A 89 -1.94 -7.44 0.82
CA ARG A 89 -2.82 -6.28 1.05
C ARG A 89 -3.67 -5.94 -0.17
N ASP A 90 -3.08 -5.99 -1.36
CA ASP A 90 -3.81 -5.80 -2.61
C ASP A 90 -4.89 -6.86 -2.81
N MET A 91 -4.55 -8.12 -2.57
CA MET A 91 -5.50 -9.22 -2.66
C MET A 91 -6.66 -9.04 -1.66
N LEU A 92 -6.37 -8.60 -0.42
CA LEU A 92 -7.43 -8.36 0.56
C LEU A 92 -8.43 -7.30 0.08
N LEU A 93 -7.96 -6.19 -0.50
CA LEU A 93 -8.87 -5.16 -1.03
C LEU A 93 -9.65 -5.63 -2.25
N GLN A 94 -9.07 -6.49 -3.10
CA GLN A 94 -9.79 -7.13 -4.19
C GLN A 94 -10.91 -8.03 -3.68
N VAL A 95 -10.66 -8.83 -2.64
CA VAL A 95 -11.68 -9.67 -1.99
C VAL A 95 -12.81 -8.79 -1.43
N ILE A 96 -12.49 -7.74 -0.68
CA ILE A 96 -13.48 -6.80 -0.12
C ILE A 96 -14.32 -6.16 -1.25
N ALA A 97 -13.70 -5.76 -2.36
CA ALA A 97 -14.44 -5.22 -3.51
C ALA A 97 -15.42 -6.25 -4.11
N LYS A 98 -15.04 -7.53 -4.17
CA LYS A 98 -15.91 -8.61 -4.68
C LYS A 98 -17.06 -8.94 -3.73
N GLU A 99 -16.86 -8.76 -2.42
CA GLU A 99 -17.90 -8.91 -1.39
C GLU A 99 -18.91 -7.76 -1.41
N ASN A 100 -18.51 -6.56 -1.86
CA ASN A 100 -19.30 -5.33 -1.80
C ASN A 100 -19.72 -4.78 -3.17
N LYS A 101 -20.34 -5.62 -4.00
CA LYS A 101 -20.73 -5.27 -5.39
C LYS A 101 -21.75 -4.13 -5.50
N GLU A 102 -22.53 -3.89 -4.45
CA GLU A 102 -23.51 -2.79 -4.36
C GLU A 102 -22.83 -1.40 -4.28
N GLY A 103 -21.51 -1.35 -4.11
CA GLY A 103 -20.72 -0.11 -4.16
C GLY A 103 -20.73 0.73 -2.88
N SER A 104 -21.33 0.23 -1.79
CA SER A 104 -21.27 0.85 -0.47
C SER A 104 -19.85 0.89 0.10
N VAL A 105 -18.99 -0.06 -0.27
CA VAL A 105 -17.56 -0.08 0.06
C VAL A 105 -16.76 -0.02 -1.24
N ARG A 106 -15.90 0.99 -1.36
CA ARG A 106 -14.95 1.13 -2.46
C ARG A 106 -13.54 0.97 -1.93
N THR A 107 -12.75 0.14 -2.61
CA THR A 107 -11.36 -0.10 -2.23
C THR A 107 -10.42 0.28 -3.36
N LEU A 108 -9.22 0.73 -3.00
CA LEU A 108 -8.16 1.07 -3.97
C LEU A 108 -6.79 0.74 -3.39
N SER A 109 -5.98 0.03 -4.17
CA SER A 109 -4.55 -0.07 -3.95
C SER A 109 -3.83 0.95 -4.81
N TYR A 110 -3.13 1.90 -4.19
CA TYR A 110 -2.41 2.96 -4.89
C TYR A 110 -0.91 2.80 -4.69
N ALA A 111 -0.16 2.56 -5.75
CA ALA A 111 1.30 2.54 -5.73
C ALA A 111 1.82 3.97 -5.98
N PRO A 112 2.48 4.61 -5.00
CA PRO A 112 2.77 6.04 -5.04
C PRO A 112 3.97 6.42 -5.92
N GLY A 113 4.58 5.45 -6.60
CA GLY A 113 5.87 5.60 -7.27
C GLY A 113 7.07 5.66 -6.30
N PRO A 114 8.29 5.78 -6.84
CA PRO A 114 9.52 5.90 -6.06
C PRO A 114 9.64 7.31 -5.47
N LEU A 115 9.15 7.47 -4.23
CA LEU A 115 9.07 8.75 -3.54
C LEU A 115 10.44 9.28 -3.10
N ASP A 116 10.64 10.59 -3.15
CA ASP A 116 11.79 11.25 -2.51
C ASP A 116 11.53 11.41 -1.00
N ASN A 117 11.91 10.39 -0.22
CA ASN A 117 11.70 10.37 1.23
C ASN A 117 12.73 9.49 1.97
N THR A 118 12.58 9.43 3.30
CA THR A 118 13.44 8.63 4.19
C THR A 118 13.44 7.14 3.85
N MET A 119 12.30 6.57 3.46
CA MET A 119 12.22 5.16 3.08
C MET A 119 13.02 4.88 1.81
N GLN A 120 12.89 5.72 0.79
CA GLN A 120 13.66 5.54 -0.45
C GLN A 120 15.16 5.74 -0.21
N LYS A 121 15.56 6.69 0.65
CA LYS A 121 16.94 6.80 1.11
C LYS A 121 17.44 5.50 1.77
N HIS A 122 16.65 4.92 2.68
CA HIS A 122 16.98 3.65 3.32
C HIS A 122 17.16 2.53 2.29
N VAL A 123 16.29 2.43 1.29
CA VAL A 123 16.41 1.44 0.20
C VAL A 123 17.76 1.56 -0.52
N ARG A 124 18.19 2.77 -0.88
CA ARG A 124 19.48 2.98 -1.55
C ARG A 124 20.68 2.57 -0.69
N GLU A 125 20.53 2.65 0.64
CA GLU A 125 21.61 2.37 1.60
C GLU A 125 21.67 0.90 2.00
N THR A 126 20.57 0.15 1.93
CA THR A 126 20.47 -1.19 2.51
C THR A 126 20.08 -2.31 1.56
N LEU A 127 19.60 -2.01 0.34
CA LEU A 127 19.16 -3.06 -0.58
C LEU A 127 20.34 -3.94 -1.01
N GLY A 128 20.22 -5.25 -0.76
CA GLY A 128 21.26 -6.23 -1.04
C GLY A 128 21.46 -6.57 -2.53
N ASP A 129 20.52 -6.17 -3.40
CA ASP A 129 20.65 -6.29 -4.86
C ASP A 129 21.43 -5.08 -5.42
N PRO A 130 22.67 -5.25 -5.90
CA PRO A 130 23.51 -4.15 -6.37
C PRO A 130 22.95 -3.42 -7.60
N GLU A 131 22.28 -4.15 -8.50
CA GLU A 131 21.73 -3.55 -9.72
C GLU A 131 20.57 -2.62 -9.38
N GLN A 132 19.69 -3.07 -8.49
CA GLN A 132 18.60 -2.23 -8.00
C GLN A 132 19.06 -1.09 -7.11
N ALA A 133 20.01 -1.33 -6.21
CA ALA A 133 20.58 -0.27 -5.38
C ALA A 133 21.18 0.85 -6.25
N LYS A 134 21.88 0.48 -7.32
CA LYS A 134 22.39 1.41 -8.33
C LYS A 134 21.26 2.13 -9.06
N LEU A 135 20.24 1.42 -9.53
CA LEU A 135 19.07 2.03 -10.20
C LEU A 135 18.43 3.12 -9.32
N TYR A 136 18.11 2.81 -8.06
CA TYR A 136 17.49 3.78 -7.15
C TYR A 136 18.40 4.95 -6.80
N THR A 137 19.72 4.74 -6.79
CA THR A 137 20.73 5.81 -6.60
C THR A 137 20.82 6.72 -7.82
N ASP A 138 20.81 6.14 -9.03
CA ASP A 138 20.80 6.90 -10.28
C ASP A 138 19.50 7.73 -10.39
N MET A 139 18.35 7.18 -10.00
CA MET A 139 17.09 7.93 -9.97
C MET A 139 17.16 9.14 -9.03
N ALA A 140 17.74 8.99 -7.84
CA ALA A 140 17.89 10.08 -6.88
C ALA A 140 18.83 11.18 -7.41
N THR A 141 20.01 10.79 -7.92
CA THR A 141 21.01 11.73 -8.43
C THR A 141 20.56 12.47 -9.69
N GLN A 142 19.70 11.85 -10.50
CA GLN A 142 19.12 12.45 -11.71
C GLN A 142 17.83 13.25 -11.45
N GLY A 143 17.38 13.36 -10.19
CA GLY A 143 16.15 14.08 -9.85
C GLY A 143 14.87 13.42 -10.40
N LYS A 144 14.87 12.09 -10.56
CA LYS A 144 13.76 11.30 -11.10
C LYS A 144 12.84 10.69 -10.02
N LEU A 145 13.07 11.01 -8.74
CA LEU A 145 12.17 10.60 -7.67
C LEU A 145 10.91 11.46 -7.66
N VAL A 146 9.79 10.85 -7.29
CA VAL A 146 8.49 11.51 -7.23
C VAL A 146 8.40 12.30 -5.93
N SER A 147 7.97 13.56 -5.99
CA SER A 147 7.72 14.32 -4.76
C SER A 147 6.53 13.74 -4.00
N MET A 148 6.61 13.72 -2.67
CA MET A 148 5.51 13.22 -1.83
C MET A 148 4.20 14.02 -2.06
N GLU A 149 4.30 15.33 -2.28
CA GLU A 149 3.16 16.19 -2.56
C GLU A 149 2.50 15.84 -3.90
N SER A 150 3.30 15.64 -4.96
CA SER A 150 2.78 15.28 -6.28
C SER A 150 2.08 13.93 -6.26
N SER A 151 2.64 12.93 -5.56
CA SER A 151 2.02 11.61 -5.43
C SER A 151 0.74 11.64 -4.59
N ALA A 152 0.74 12.37 -3.47
CA ALA A 152 -0.45 12.56 -2.65
C ALA A 152 -1.56 13.31 -3.41
N LYS A 153 -1.21 14.34 -4.19
CA LYS A 153 -2.15 15.06 -5.04
C LYS A 153 -2.81 14.15 -6.05
N LYS A 154 -2.04 13.30 -6.75
CA LYS A 154 -2.61 12.34 -7.71
C LYS A 154 -3.61 11.39 -7.04
N LEU A 155 -3.28 10.86 -5.86
CA LEU A 155 -4.22 10.05 -5.09
C LEU A 155 -5.51 10.82 -4.76
N VAL A 156 -5.41 12.04 -4.25
CA VAL A 156 -6.58 12.86 -3.94
C VAL A 156 -7.44 13.12 -5.18
N ASP A 157 -6.81 13.43 -6.33
CA ASP A 157 -7.51 13.67 -7.58
C ASP A 157 -8.27 12.41 -8.05
N ILE A 158 -7.67 11.21 -7.93
CA ILE A 158 -8.33 9.92 -8.22
C ILE A 158 -9.57 9.72 -7.32
N LEU A 159 -9.45 10.00 -6.02
CA LEU A 159 -10.55 9.84 -5.06
C LEU A 159 -11.67 10.85 -5.28
N GLN A 160 -11.34 12.07 -5.71
CA GLN A 160 -12.34 13.11 -6.03
C GLN A 160 -13.10 12.80 -7.32
N LYS A 161 -12.42 12.28 -8.35
CA LYS A 161 -13.07 11.82 -9.60
C LYS A 161 -13.97 10.60 -9.36
N ASP A 162 -13.55 9.68 -8.48
CA ASP A 162 -14.29 8.49 -8.06
C ASP A 162 -14.74 7.55 -9.21
N VAL A 163 -13.96 7.50 -10.29
CA VAL A 163 -14.22 6.66 -11.48
C VAL A 163 -13.39 5.37 -11.55
N PHE A 164 -12.44 5.18 -10.62
CA PHE A 164 -11.61 3.98 -10.55
C PHE A 164 -12.43 2.71 -10.28
N VAL A 165 -11.97 1.58 -10.80
CA VAL A 165 -12.59 0.27 -10.51
C VAL A 165 -12.28 -0.13 -9.06
N SER A 166 -13.30 -0.44 -8.26
CA SER A 166 -13.11 -0.91 -6.87
C SER A 166 -12.26 -2.19 -6.85
N GLY A 167 -11.25 -2.22 -5.98
CA GLY A 167 -10.25 -3.28 -5.89
C GLY A 167 -9.09 -3.14 -6.88
N ALA A 168 -9.03 -2.09 -7.70
CA ALA A 168 -7.92 -1.88 -8.62
C ALA A 168 -6.59 -1.60 -7.90
N HIS A 169 -5.50 -1.95 -8.58
CA HIS A 169 -4.16 -1.44 -8.34
C HIS A 169 -3.89 -0.33 -9.36
N ILE A 170 -3.57 0.88 -8.89
CA ILE A 170 -3.21 2.02 -9.74
C ILE A 170 -1.83 2.52 -9.32
N ASP A 171 -0.91 2.63 -10.27
CA ASP A 171 0.40 3.23 -10.07
C ASP A 171 0.38 4.74 -10.37
N TYR A 172 1.27 5.49 -9.71
CA TYR A 172 1.48 6.91 -9.97
C TYR A 172 1.75 7.22 -11.45
N PHE A 173 2.38 6.30 -12.19
CA PHE A 173 2.70 6.48 -13.61
C PHE A 173 1.61 5.99 -14.56
N ASP A 174 0.53 5.37 -14.07
CA ASP A 174 -0.60 4.99 -14.93
C ASP A 174 -1.31 6.24 -15.46
N ASP A 175 -1.86 6.16 -16.67
CA ASP A 175 -2.69 7.22 -17.24
C ASP A 175 -3.86 7.55 -16.31
N ASP A 176 -4.27 8.83 -16.27
CA ASP A 176 -5.35 9.28 -15.39
C ASP A 176 -6.65 8.50 -15.68
N ILE A 177 -7.04 7.64 -14.72
CA ILE A 177 -8.35 6.96 -14.70
C ILE A 177 -9.42 7.92 -14.19
#